data_AF-A0A2E0TCR9-F1
#
_entry.id   AF-A0A2E0TCR9-F1
#
_cell.length_a   1.000
_cell.length_b   1.000
_cell.length_c   1.000
_cell.angle_alpha   90.00
_cell.angle_beta   90.00
_cell.angle_gamma   90.00
#
_symmetry.space_group_name_H-M   'P 1'
#
loop_
_entity.id
_entity.type
_entity.pdbx_description
1 polymer ?
#
loop_
_entity_poly.entity_id
_entity_poly.type
_entity_poly.pdbx_seq_one_letter_code
_entity_poly.pdbx_strand_id
1 'polypeptide(L)'
;MEPGDRSRASAAARAALATLPAPLDARATTPERLFLERVVGWVRRLAGGPADALLTAERVAWLRGGDALVYLQRLRDHGDPAEADALARALVEAAPSEEAARVRRWLEAPDDLPADWAARLEQVAAAPTREGVAGLFEGVDEARAEPLLRRVVERLEEAAHPPEEVFAVCSGVLGSAVLGLVERGGVSPDAVLERARRAAPEARPIWTGLAARAAWLANDRFRCLRLLRDARGEAAALGAPGLPPSAERIWEDADEAFRALMRRAGVAPE
;
A
#
# COMPACT_ATOMS: atom_id res chain seq x y z
N MET A 1 -13.97 -18.37 -27.27
CA MET A 1 -13.05 -19.47 -27.64
C MET A 1 -13.49 -20.71 -26.90
N GLU A 2 -13.95 -21.70 -27.66
CA GLU A 2 -14.44 -22.98 -27.14
C GLU A 2 -13.33 -23.76 -26.42
N PRO A 3 -13.64 -24.64 -25.45
CA PRO A 3 -12.65 -25.46 -24.76
C PRO A 3 -11.74 -26.26 -25.71
N GLY A 4 -12.29 -26.75 -26.83
CA GLY A 4 -11.54 -27.48 -27.86
C GLY A 4 -10.51 -26.62 -28.60
N ASP A 5 -10.81 -25.34 -28.82
CA ASP A 5 -9.88 -24.41 -29.47
C ASP A 5 -8.69 -24.07 -28.57
N ARG A 6 -8.95 -23.91 -27.26
CA ARG A 6 -7.91 -23.68 -26.24
C ARG A 6 -6.92 -24.85 -26.21
N SER A 7 -7.42 -26.08 -26.16
CA SER A 7 -6.57 -27.27 -26.11
C SER A 7 -5.67 -27.39 -27.35
N ARG A 8 -6.22 -27.14 -28.55
CA ARG A 8 -5.46 -27.12 -29.81
C ARG A 8 -4.39 -26.04 -29.85
N ALA A 9 -4.73 -24.81 -29.43
CA ALA A 9 -3.77 -23.71 -29.37
C ALA A 9 -2.62 -23.98 -28.38
N SER A 10 -2.93 -24.52 -27.20
CA SER A 10 -1.89 -24.91 -26.22
C SER A 10 -0.98 -26.03 -26.74
N ALA A 11 -1.55 -27.03 -27.42
CA ALA A 11 -0.78 -28.13 -28.00
C ALA A 11 0.15 -27.64 -29.11
N ALA A 12 -0.36 -26.79 -30.01
CA ALA A 12 0.43 -26.19 -31.09
C ALA A 12 1.58 -25.31 -30.55
N ALA A 13 1.29 -24.46 -29.56
CA ALA A 13 2.31 -23.60 -28.95
C ALA A 13 3.39 -24.41 -28.21
N ARG A 14 3.02 -25.48 -27.50
CA ARG A 14 3.98 -26.39 -26.85
C ARG A 14 4.84 -27.14 -27.87
N ALA A 15 4.23 -27.61 -28.96
CA ALA A 15 4.97 -28.28 -30.04
C ALA A 15 6.00 -27.33 -30.67
N ALA A 16 5.60 -26.09 -30.96
CA ALA A 16 6.52 -25.07 -31.48
C ALA A 16 7.61 -24.68 -30.47
N LEU A 17 7.29 -24.62 -29.17
CA LEU A 17 8.28 -24.32 -28.12
C LEU A 17 9.37 -25.39 -28.01
N ALA A 18 9.00 -26.66 -28.23
CA ALA A 18 9.89 -27.81 -28.17
C ALA A 18 10.88 -27.87 -29.35
N THR A 19 10.59 -27.21 -30.47
CA THR A 19 11.51 -27.15 -31.62
C THR A 19 12.54 -26.02 -31.51
N LEU A 20 12.34 -25.07 -30.59
CA LEU A 20 13.30 -24.01 -30.35
C LEU A 20 14.48 -24.51 -29.49
N PRO A 21 15.73 -24.12 -29.77
CA PRO A 21 16.90 -24.55 -28.99
C PRO A 21 16.77 -24.05 -27.55
N ALA A 22 16.89 -24.92 -26.53
CA ALA A 22 16.77 -24.56 -25.12
C ALA A 22 17.75 -23.42 -24.75
N PRO A 23 17.33 -22.40 -23.98
CA PRO A 23 18.23 -21.30 -23.65
C PRO A 23 19.24 -21.79 -22.63
N LEU A 24 20.52 -21.44 -22.82
CA LEU A 24 21.56 -21.72 -21.81
C LEU A 24 21.37 -20.83 -20.55
N ASP A 25 20.72 -19.68 -20.72
CA ASP A 25 20.37 -18.69 -19.70
C ASP A 25 19.00 -18.08 -20.06
N ALA A 26 18.16 -17.79 -19.06
CA ALA A 26 16.91 -17.03 -19.22
C ALA A 26 17.09 -15.67 -19.94
N ARG A 27 18.31 -15.09 -19.97
CA ARG A 27 18.69 -13.90 -20.75
C ARG A 27 18.98 -14.20 -22.23
N ALA A 28 19.19 -15.47 -22.60
CA ALA A 28 19.45 -15.92 -23.97
C ALA A 28 18.19 -16.42 -24.71
N THR A 29 17.02 -16.38 -24.10
CA THR A 29 15.73 -16.73 -24.71
C THR A 29 15.45 -15.87 -25.97
N THR A 30 14.95 -16.45 -27.06
CA THR A 30 14.58 -15.67 -28.27
C THR A 30 13.19 -15.05 -28.13
N PRO A 31 12.87 -13.97 -28.87
CA PRO A 31 11.53 -13.37 -28.89
C PRO A 31 10.42 -14.38 -29.24
N GLU A 32 10.66 -15.31 -30.19
CA GLU A 32 9.65 -16.32 -30.54
C GLU A 32 9.36 -17.28 -29.38
N ARG A 33 10.39 -17.68 -28.61
CA ARG A 33 10.18 -18.52 -27.44
C ARG A 33 9.35 -17.79 -26.38
N LEU A 34 9.68 -16.53 -26.08
CA LEU A 34 8.93 -15.75 -25.08
C LEU A 34 7.46 -15.59 -25.48
N PHE A 35 7.19 -15.34 -26.76
CA PHE A 35 5.83 -15.30 -27.28
C PHE A 35 5.09 -16.62 -27.05
N LEU A 36 5.71 -17.75 -27.38
CA LEU A 36 5.11 -19.07 -27.20
C LEU A 36 4.90 -19.42 -25.72
N GLU A 37 5.82 -19.06 -24.84
CA GLU A 37 5.70 -19.23 -23.39
C GLU A 37 4.52 -18.43 -22.83
N ARG A 38 4.36 -17.16 -23.26
CA ARG A 38 3.19 -16.33 -22.91
C ARG A 38 1.89 -16.98 -23.39
N VAL A 39 1.83 -17.44 -24.64
CA VAL A 39 0.65 -18.12 -25.20
C VAL A 39 0.30 -19.38 -24.39
N VAL A 40 1.29 -20.21 -24.05
CA VAL A 40 1.08 -21.42 -23.24
C VAL A 40 0.57 -21.06 -21.84
N GLY A 41 1.17 -20.07 -21.18
CA GLY A 41 0.73 -19.57 -19.87
C GLY A 41 -0.71 -19.05 -19.90
N TRP A 42 -1.04 -18.24 -20.91
CA TRP A 42 -2.37 -17.65 -21.07
C TRP A 42 -3.46 -18.71 -21.28
N VAL A 43 -3.20 -19.70 -22.15
CA VAL A 43 -4.16 -20.77 -22.41
C VAL A 43 -4.35 -21.68 -21.18
N ARG A 44 -3.28 -21.97 -20.42
CA ARG A 44 -3.39 -22.70 -19.14
C ARG A 44 -4.26 -21.94 -18.14
N ARG A 45 -4.08 -20.62 -18.03
CA ARG A 45 -4.89 -19.79 -17.13
C ARG A 45 -6.37 -19.80 -17.50
N LEU A 46 -6.69 -19.70 -18.80
CA LEU A 46 -8.06 -19.81 -19.30
C LEU A 46 -8.70 -21.20 -19.08
N ALA A 47 -7.88 -22.23 -18.85
CA ALA A 47 -8.34 -23.57 -18.49
C ALA A 47 -8.45 -23.77 -16.97
N GLY A 48 -8.29 -22.72 -16.15
CA GLY A 48 -8.35 -22.77 -14.69
C GLY A 48 -7.04 -23.19 -14.02
N GLY A 49 -5.93 -23.29 -14.75
CA GLY A 49 -4.61 -23.57 -14.19
C GLY A 49 -3.96 -22.35 -13.50
N PRO A 50 -2.87 -22.57 -12.74
CA PRO A 50 -2.15 -21.51 -12.03
C PRO A 50 -1.56 -20.46 -12.98
N ALA A 51 -1.46 -19.22 -12.51
CA ALA A 51 -0.99 -18.08 -13.29
C ALA A 51 0.54 -17.95 -13.33
N ASP A 52 1.29 -18.69 -12.52
CA ASP A 52 2.74 -18.54 -12.32
C ASP A 52 3.53 -18.54 -13.64
N ALA A 53 3.18 -19.42 -14.58
CA ALA A 53 3.83 -19.50 -15.88
C ALA A 53 3.58 -18.25 -16.74
N LEU A 54 2.37 -17.68 -16.67
CA LEU A 54 2.04 -16.43 -17.35
C LEU A 54 2.77 -15.25 -16.71
N LEU A 55 2.72 -15.14 -15.38
CA LEU A 55 3.39 -14.05 -14.65
C LEU A 55 4.91 -14.07 -14.86
N THR A 56 5.52 -15.26 -14.85
CA THR A 56 6.95 -15.42 -15.14
C THR A 56 7.29 -14.97 -16.56
N ALA A 57 6.50 -15.38 -17.55
CA ALA A 57 6.75 -15.00 -18.94
C ALA A 57 6.58 -13.49 -19.18
N GLU A 58 5.56 -12.86 -18.58
CA GLU A 58 5.34 -11.41 -18.67
C GLU A 58 6.44 -10.62 -17.93
N ARG A 59 6.91 -11.11 -16.78
CA ARG A 59 8.05 -10.51 -16.07
C ARG A 59 9.32 -10.53 -16.93
N VAL A 60 9.62 -11.67 -17.57
CA VAL A 60 10.80 -11.79 -18.45
C VAL A 60 10.66 -10.86 -19.66
N ALA A 61 9.47 -10.73 -20.24
CA ALA A 61 9.21 -9.81 -21.34
C ALA A 61 9.45 -8.34 -20.93
N TRP A 62 8.93 -7.93 -19.77
CA TRP A 62 9.17 -6.60 -19.22
C TRP A 62 10.66 -6.33 -18.98
N LEU A 63 11.38 -7.23 -18.31
CA LEU A 63 12.83 -7.09 -18.04
C LEU A 63 13.71 -7.00 -19.29
N ARG A 64 13.15 -7.26 -20.48
CA ARG A 64 13.82 -7.15 -21.79
C ARG A 64 13.40 -5.91 -22.57
N GLY A 65 12.85 -4.91 -21.89
CA GLY A 65 12.37 -3.67 -22.48
C GLY A 65 10.93 -3.74 -23.00
N GLY A 66 10.16 -4.74 -22.55
CA GLY A 66 8.71 -4.75 -22.72
C GLY A 66 8.03 -3.70 -21.86
N ASP A 67 6.73 -3.46 -22.10
CA ASP A 67 5.95 -2.47 -21.37
C ASP A 67 5.64 -2.92 -19.93
N ALA A 68 6.10 -2.16 -18.93
CA ALA A 68 5.84 -2.46 -17.52
C ALA A 68 4.34 -2.55 -17.20
N LEU A 69 3.49 -1.74 -17.84
CA LEU A 69 2.05 -1.73 -17.57
C LEU A 69 1.39 -3.06 -17.90
N VAL A 70 1.87 -3.75 -18.94
CA VAL A 70 1.33 -5.07 -19.31
C VAL A 70 1.61 -6.07 -18.20
N TYR A 71 2.83 -6.06 -17.65
CA TYR A 71 3.17 -6.94 -16.53
C TYR A 71 2.40 -6.58 -15.26
N LEU A 72 2.34 -5.28 -14.92
CA LEU A 72 1.60 -4.79 -13.75
C LEU A 72 0.10 -5.14 -13.81
N GLN A 73 -0.54 -4.99 -14.97
CA GLN A 73 -1.93 -5.40 -15.17
C GLN A 73 -2.08 -6.92 -14.95
N ARG A 74 -1.18 -7.73 -15.52
CA ARG A 74 -1.24 -9.19 -15.38
C ARG A 74 -1.01 -9.64 -13.94
N LEU A 75 -0.10 -8.99 -13.23
CA LEU A 75 0.15 -9.22 -11.82
C LEU A 75 -1.07 -8.85 -10.97
N ARG A 76 -1.75 -7.75 -11.28
CA ARG A 76 -3.00 -7.34 -10.62
C ARG A 76 -4.17 -8.31 -10.91
N ASP A 77 -4.35 -8.71 -12.17
CA ASP A 77 -5.49 -9.54 -12.60
C ASP A 77 -5.37 -11.01 -12.17
N HIS A 78 -4.14 -11.51 -12.02
CA HIS A 78 -3.87 -12.95 -11.91
C HIS A 78 -2.87 -13.36 -10.82
N GLY A 79 -2.20 -12.39 -10.20
CA GLY A 79 -1.24 -12.62 -9.12
C GLY A 79 -1.64 -11.88 -7.86
N ASP A 80 -0.68 -11.22 -7.21
CA ASP A 80 -0.91 -10.41 -6.03
C ASP A 80 -1.12 -8.93 -6.42
N PRO A 81 -2.33 -8.37 -6.24
CA PRO A 81 -2.60 -6.97 -6.54
C PRO A 81 -1.82 -6.00 -5.65
N ALA A 82 -1.49 -6.38 -4.41
CA ALA A 82 -0.66 -5.56 -3.53
C ALA A 82 0.79 -5.51 -4.03
N GLU A 83 1.32 -6.63 -4.53
CA GLU A 83 2.64 -6.68 -5.18
C GLU A 83 2.67 -5.80 -6.44
N ALA A 84 1.61 -5.86 -7.27
CA ALA A 84 1.48 -4.99 -8.45
C ALA A 84 1.49 -3.51 -8.08
N ASP A 85 0.74 -3.11 -7.06
CA ASP A 85 0.69 -1.73 -6.60
C ASP A 85 2.02 -1.26 -6.00
N ALA A 86 2.70 -2.12 -5.22
CA ALA A 86 4.02 -1.83 -4.67
C ALA A 86 5.09 -1.66 -5.76
N LEU A 87 5.12 -2.57 -6.75
CA LEU A 87 6.05 -2.49 -7.88
C LEU A 87 5.79 -1.26 -8.74
N ALA A 88 4.52 -0.94 -9.01
CA ALA A 88 4.15 0.25 -9.76
C ALA A 88 4.64 1.54 -9.07
N ARG A 89 4.55 1.61 -7.74
CA ARG A 89 5.06 2.76 -6.97
C ARG A 89 6.58 2.85 -7.06
N ALA A 90 7.29 1.73 -6.88
CA ALA A 90 8.74 1.70 -7.03
C ALA A 90 9.19 2.18 -8.43
N LEU A 91 8.43 1.86 -9.48
CA LEU A 91 8.70 2.35 -10.84
C LEU A 91 8.46 3.86 -10.99
N VAL A 92 7.45 4.41 -10.32
CA VAL A 92 7.19 5.86 -10.30
C VAL A 92 8.27 6.61 -9.53
N GLU A 93 8.79 6.03 -8.46
CA GLU A 93 9.83 6.63 -7.59
C GLU A 93 11.24 6.58 -8.19
N ALA A 94 11.56 5.56 -8.99
CA ALA A 94 12.92 5.32 -9.47
C ALA A 94 13.48 6.45 -10.35
N ALA A 95 12.69 6.97 -11.30
CA ALA A 95 13.08 8.11 -12.13
C ALA A 95 11.88 8.72 -12.88
N PRO A 96 11.84 10.05 -13.10
CA PRO A 96 10.86 10.67 -13.96
C PRO A 96 11.05 10.21 -15.41
N SER A 97 10.09 9.44 -15.93
CA SER A 97 10.06 8.94 -17.30
C SER A 97 8.63 8.94 -17.85
N GLU A 98 8.49 8.81 -19.17
CA GLU A 98 7.17 8.63 -19.78
C GLU A 98 6.48 7.35 -19.27
N GLU A 99 7.25 6.28 -19.05
CA GLU A 99 6.76 5.05 -18.44
C GLU A 99 6.26 5.29 -17.01
N ALA A 100 7.01 6.02 -16.18
CA ALA A 100 6.57 6.40 -14.84
C ALA A 100 5.28 7.23 -14.86
N ALA A 101 5.12 8.16 -15.81
CA ALA A 101 3.87 8.92 -15.97
C ALA A 101 2.69 8.05 -16.44
N ARG A 102 2.93 7.01 -17.25
CA ARG A 102 1.92 6.02 -17.64
C ARG A 102 1.53 5.12 -16.47
N VAL A 103 2.52 4.62 -15.71
CA VAL A 103 2.31 3.81 -14.50
C VAL A 103 1.56 4.62 -13.44
N ARG A 104 1.87 5.91 -13.28
CA ARG A 104 1.12 6.81 -12.39
C ARG A 104 -0.36 6.90 -12.79
N ARG A 105 -0.65 7.11 -14.08
CA ARG A 105 -2.05 7.14 -14.58
C ARG A 105 -2.79 5.82 -14.35
N TRP A 106 -2.12 4.69 -14.55
CA TRP A 106 -2.68 3.37 -14.24
C TRP A 106 -2.92 3.17 -12.73
N LEU A 107 -2.02 3.70 -11.91
CA LEU A 107 -2.17 3.80 -10.47
C LEU A 107 -3.21 4.82 -10.03
N GLU A 108 -3.76 5.65 -10.92
CA GLU A 108 -4.81 6.66 -10.67
C GLU A 108 -6.19 6.23 -11.22
N ALA A 109 -6.26 5.29 -12.17
CA ALA A 109 -7.49 4.84 -12.82
C ALA A 109 -7.81 3.36 -12.52
N PRO A 110 -8.45 3.02 -11.39
CA PRO A 110 -8.98 1.69 -11.16
C PRO A 110 -10.20 1.47 -12.06
N ASP A 111 -10.24 0.31 -12.72
CA ASP A 111 -11.33 -0.07 -13.62
C ASP A 111 -12.71 -0.19 -12.92
N ASP A 112 -12.74 -0.27 -11.58
CA ASP A 112 -13.95 -0.58 -10.79
C ASP A 112 -14.42 0.56 -9.86
N LEU A 113 -13.97 1.81 -10.07
CA LEU A 113 -14.52 2.92 -9.29
C LEU A 113 -15.88 3.38 -9.84
N PRO A 114 -16.78 3.89 -8.97
CA PRO A 114 -17.95 4.62 -9.42
C PRO A 114 -17.56 5.71 -10.43
N ALA A 115 -18.35 5.87 -11.50
CA ALA A 115 -18.03 6.81 -12.58
C ALA A 115 -17.89 8.27 -12.10
N ASP A 116 -18.53 8.62 -10.99
CA ASP A 116 -18.49 9.94 -10.37
C ASP A 116 -17.41 10.07 -9.27
N TRP A 117 -16.66 9.02 -8.95
CA TRP A 117 -15.71 9.00 -7.83
C TRP A 117 -14.68 10.11 -7.92
N ALA A 118 -14.10 10.34 -9.10
CA ALA A 118 -13.14 11.42 -9.32
C ALA A 118 -13.76 12.80 -9.09
N ALA A 119 -15.00 13.03 -9.55
CA ALA A 119 -15.69 14.30 -9.31
C ALA A 119 -16.00 14.50 -7.81
N ARG A 120 -16.34 13.42 -7.10
CA ARG A 120 -16.53 13.45 -5.63
C ARG A 120 -15.22 13.74 -4.90
N LEU A 121 -14.09 13.17 -5.34
CA LEU A 121 -12.78 13.47 -4.77
C LEU A 121 -12.44 14.97 -4.92
N GLU A 122 -12.69 15.56 -6.09
CA GLU A 122 -12.46 17.00 -6.30
C GLU A 122 -13.36 17.87 -5.41
N GLN A 123 -14.61 17.46 -5.15
CA GLN A 123 -15.49 18.15 -4.21
C GLN A 123 -14.95 18.06 -2.77
N VAL A 124 -14.48 16.89 -2.35
CA VAL A 124 -13.82 16.70 -1.04
C VAL A 124 -12.54 17.52 -0.95
N ALA A 125 -11.77 17.61 -2.03
CA ALA A 125 -10.55 18.41 -2.07
C ALA A 125 -10.83 19.92 -1.99
N ALA A 126 -11.97 20.40 -2.47
CA ALA A 126 -12.36 21.80 -2.33
C ALA A 126 -12.88 22.15 -0.92
N ALA A 127 -13.54 21.20 -0.25
CA ALA A 127 -14.10 21.38 1.09
C ALA A 127 -14.05 20.07 1.89
N PRO A 128 -12.91 19.76 2.54
CA PRO A 128 -12.72 18.48 3.20
C PRO A 128 -13.63 18.34 4.42
N THR A 129 -14.36 17.24 4.46
CA THR A 129 -15.20 16.85 5.60
C THR A 129 -15.03 15.36 5.85
N ARG A 130 -15.25 14.92 7.10
CA ARG A 130 -15.16 13.50 7.44
C ARG A 130 -16.21 12.69 6.68
N GLU A 131 -17.43 13.21 6.58
CA GLU A 131 -18.53 12.60 5.84
C GLU A 131 -18.23 12.51 4.34
N GLY A 132 -17.66 13.58 3.77
CA GLY A 132 -17.24 13.59 2.37
C GLY A 132 -16.18 12.52 2.09
N VAL A 133 -15.15 12.42 2.93
CA VAL A 133 -14.12 11.37 2.82
C VAL A 133 -14.73 9.99 2.97
N ALA A 134 -15.55 9.75 4.00
CA ALA A 134 -16.19 8.45 4.21
C ALA A 134 -17.07 8.04 3.01
N GLY A 135 -17.77 8.99 2.40
CA GLY A 135 -18.56 8.76 1.18
C GLY A 135 -17.75 8.24 0.01
N LEU A 136 -16.47 8.63 -0.13
CA LEU A 136 -15.59 8.14 -1.21
C LEU A 136 -15.33 6.64 -1.14
N PHE A 137 -15.55 6.01 0.02
CA PHE A 137 -15.35 4.57 0.23
C PHE A 137 -16.66 3.78 0.19
N GLU A 138 -17.80 4.43 -0.01
CA GLU A 138 -19.08 3.74 -0.12
C GLU A 138 -19.11 2.85 -1.37
N GLY A 139 -19.34 1.55 -1.17
CA GLY A 139 -19.35 0.56 -2.25
C GLY A 139 -17.96 0.17 -2.76
N VAL A 140 -16.88 0.63 -2.12
CA VAL A 140 -15.51 0.23 -2.42
C VAL A 140 -15.14 -1.02 -1.62
N ASP A 141 -14.50 -1.98 -2.27
CA ASP A 141 -13.92 -3.16 -1.61
C ASP A 141 -12.85 -2.75 -0.58
N GLU A 142 -12.88 -3.37 0.61
CA GLU A 142 -11.90 -3.16 1.68
C GLU A 142 -10.45 -3.34 1.18
N ALA A 143 -10.20 -4.26 0.26
CA ALA A 143 -8.88 -4.47 -0.35
C ALA A 143 -8.37 -3.23 -1.12
N ARG A 144 -9.24 -2.28 -1.47
CA ARG A 144 -8.93 -1.05 -2.20
C ARG A 144 -8.95 0.19 -1.30
N ALA A 145 -9.39 0.07 -0.06
CA ALA A 145 -9.51 1.19 0.87
C ALA A 145 -8.16 1.89 1.09
N GLU A 146 -7.08 1.16 1.34
CA GLU A 146 -5.76 1.75 1.59
C GLU A 146 -5.18 2.50 0.36
N PRO A 147 -5.13 1.92 -0.86
CA PRO A 147 -4.69 2.65 -2.05
C PRO A 147 -5.51 3.92 -2.32
N LEU A 148 -6.83 3.88 -2.15
CA LEU A 148 -7.68 5.04 -2.37
C LEU A 148 -7.52 6.10 -1.27
N LEU A 149 -7.41 5.69 -0.01
CA LEU A 149 -7.11 6.60 1.11
C LEU A 149 -5.83 7.36 0.87
N ARG A 150 -4.79 6.69 0.35
CA ARG A 150 -3.56 7.36 0.00
C ARG A 150 -3.77 8.42 -1.08
N ARG A 151 -4.53 8.14 -2.13
CA ARG A 151 -4.87 9.14 -3.16
C ARG A 151 -5.67 10.31 -2.59
N VAL A 152 -6.59 10.04 -1.66
CA VAL A 152 -7.34 11.11 -0.97
C VAL A 152 -6.38 12.01 -0.20
N VAL A 153 -5.46 11.43 0.58
CA VAL A 153 -4.44 12.19 1.33
C VAL A 153 -3.54 12.99 0.40
N GLU A 154 -2.98 12.36 -0.65
CA GLU A 154 -2.12 13.01 -1.64
C GLU A 154 -2.85 14.20 -2.30
N ARG A 155 -4.11 14.00 -2.74
CA ARG A 155 -4.92 15.05 -3.36
C ARG A 155 -5.21 16.21 -2.39
N LEU A 156 -5.47 15.93 -1.12
CA LEU A 156 -5.69 16.96 -0.11
C LEU A 156 -4.42 17.76 0.19
N GLU A 157 -3.26 17.11 0.22
CA GLU A 157 -1.95 17.78 0.36
C GLU A 157 -1.63 18.65 -0.87
N GLU A 158 -1.93 18.17 -2.08
CA GLU A 158 -1.79 18.97 -3.32
C GLU A 158 -2.70 20.21 -3.35
N ALA A 159 -3.89 20.11 -2.75
CA ALA A 159 -4.79 21.23 -2.54
C ALA A 159 -4.34 22.17 -1.40
N ALA A 160 -3.16 21.93 -0.82
CA ALA A 160 -2.53 22.70 0.24
C ALA A 160 -3.31 22.75 1.57
N HIS A 161 -4.10 21.69 1.87
CA HIS A 161 -4.72 21.56 3.19
C HIS A 161 -3.69 21.27 4.28
N PRO A 162 -3.80 21.89 5.47
CA PRO A 162 -2.90 21.60 6.60
C PRO A 162 -2.91 20.11 6.98
N PRO A 163 -1.75 19.49 7.29
CA PRO A 163 -1.70 18.06 7.60
C PRO A 163 -2.60 17.63 8.77
N GLU A 164 -2.78 18.50 9.77
CA GLU A 164 -3.69 18.25 10.91
C GLU A 164 -5.16 18.20 10.48
N GLU A 165 -5.57 19.03 9.51
CA GLU A 165 -6.91 19.01 8.93
C GLU A 165 -7.11 17.74 8.09
N VAL A 166 -6.14 17.40 7.23
CA VAL A 166 -6.14 16.15 6.45
C VAL A 166 -6.26 14.94 7.38
N PHE A 167 -5.48 14.91 8.47
CA PHE A 167 -5.58 13.87 9.48
C PHE A 167 -6.97 13.80 10.12
N ALA A 168 -7.56 14.95 10.49
CA ALA A 168 -8.85 15.00 11.16
C ALA A 168 -9.98 14.39 10.31
N VAL A 169 -9.97 14.63 9.00
CA VAL A 169 -10.98 14.11 8.07
C VAL A 169 -10.70 12.67 7.61
N CYS A 170 -9.43 12.29 7.41
CA CYS A 170 -9.06 10.96 6.91
C CYS A 170 -8.92 9.89 7.99
N SER A 171 -8.68 10.26 9.26
CA SER A 171 -8.43 9.30 10.35
C SER A 171 -9.60 8.38 10.69
N GLY A 172 -10.79 8.60 10.11
CA GLY A 172 -11.91 7.66 10.18
C GLY A 172 -11.57 6.28 9.59
N VAL A 173 -10.70 6.26 8.57
CA VAL A 173 -10.17 5.03 7.96
C VAL A 173 -8.74 4.86 8.46
N LEU A 174 -8.48 3.78 9.22
CA LEU A 174 -7.12 3.48 9.66
C LEU A 174 -6.34 2.95 8.46
N GLY A 175 -5.26 3.63 8.09
CA GLY A 175 -4.46 3.26 6.95
C GLY A 175 -3.06 3.87 7.00
N SER A 176 -2.13 3.28 6.25
CA SER A 176 -0.71 3.68 6.31
C SER A 176 -0.49 5.11 5.84
N ALA A 177 -1.33 5.62 4.94
CA ALA A 177 -1.31 7.03 4.53
C ALA A 177 -1.56 8.00 5.70
N VAL A 178 -2.52 7.68 6.58
CA VAL A 178 -2.84 8.49 7.77
C VAL A 178 -1.74 8.38 8.83
N LEU A 179 -1.15 7.19 9.01
CA LEU A 179 0.02 7.02 9.88
C LEU A 179 1.19 7.88 9.40
N GLY A 180 1.43 7.89 8.08
CA GLY A 180 2.45 8.69 7.44
C GLY A 180 2.35 10.19 7.72
N LEU A 181 1.13 10.74 7.82
CA LEU A 181 0.92 12.16 8.19
C LEU A 181 1.49 12.48 9.57
N VAL A 182 1.28 11.59 10.54
CA VAL A 182 1.81 11.75 11.89
C VAL A 182 3.32 11.57 11.90
N GLU A 183 3.83 10.58 11.17
CA GLU A 183 5.27 10.27 11.11
C GLU A 183 6.12 11.38 10.48
N ARG A 184 5.53 12.19 9.60
CA ARG A 184 6.15 13.40 9.04
C ARG A 184 6.17 14.59 10.02
N GLY A 185 5.53 14.48 11.19
CA GLY A 185 5.51 15.54 12.20
C GLY A 185 4.52 16.67 11.93
N GLY A 186 3.59 16.50 10.97
CA GLY A 186 2.60 17.51 10.61
C GLY A 186 1.34 17.53 11.49
N VAL A 187 1.20 16.58 12.42
CA VAL A 187 -0.02 16.38 13.22
C VAL A 187 0.30 16.49 14.70
N SER A 188 -0.50 17.26 15.43
CA SER A 188 -0.33 17.46 16.87
C SER A 188 -0.66 16.19 17.67
N PRO A 189 -0.02 15.96 18.84
CA PRO A 189 -0.39 14.85 19.73
C PRO A 189 -1.85 14.94 20.19
N ASP A 190 -2.39 16.16 20.34
CA ASP A 190 -3.77 16.38 20.76
C ASP A 190 -4.77 15.92 19.69
N ALA A 191 -4.54 16.22 18.41
CA ALA A 191 -5.39 15.71 17.32
C ALA A 191 -5.44 14.19 17.28
N VAL A 192 -4.30 13.52 17.49
CA VAL A 192 -4.23 12.05 17.54
C VAL A 192 -4.97 11.50 18.76
N LEU A 193 -4.88 12.16 19.92
CA LEU A 193 -5.63 11.77 21.12
C LEU A 193 -7.15 11.96 20.98
N GLU A 194 -7.61 13.04 20.34
CA GLU A 194 -9.04 13.20 20.01
C GLU A 194 -9.54 12.06 19.13
N ARG A 195 -8.70 11.55 18.23
CA ARG A 195 -9.02 10.35 17.45
C ARG A 195 -9.05 9.08 18.31
N ALA A 196 -8.08 8.93 19.23
CA ALA A 196 -8.01 7.80 20.16
C ALA A 196 -9.29 7.70 21.00
N ARG A 197 -9.80 8.81 21.53
CA ARG A 197 -11.05 8.84 22.34
C ARG A 197 -12.28 8.34 21.58
N ARG A 198 -12.31 8.56 20.26
CA ARG A 198 -13.40 8.12 19.37
C ARG A 198 -13.18 6.71 18.81
N ALA A 199 -12.02 6.09 19.05
CA ALA A 199 -11.73 4.74 18.59
C ALA A 199 -12.40 3.68 19.47
N ALA A 200 -12.65 2.52 18.87
CA ALA A 200 -13.00 1.31 19.60
C ALA A 200 -11.92 1.01 20.67
N PRO A 201 -12.29 0.50 21.85
CA PRO A 201 -11.35 0.25 22.96
C PRO A 201 -10.06 -0.47 22.52
N GLU A 202 -10.18 -1.46 21.63
CA GLU A 202 -9.10 -2.30 21.11
C GLU A 202 -8.08 -1.50 20.28
N ALA A 203 -8.52 -0.43 19.62
CA ALA A 203 -7.66 0.41 18.80
C ALA A 203 -7.06 1.60 19.57
N ARG A 204 -7.53 1.91 20.78
CA ARG A 204 -7.04 3.05 21.57
C ARG A 204 -5.54 2.99 21.87
N PRO A 205 -4.96 1.85 22.31
CA PRO A 205 -3.52 1.78 22.57
C PRO A 205 -2.66 2.14 21.35
N ILE A 206 -3.11 1.78 20.15
CA ILE A 206 -2.42 2.08 18.88
C ILE A 206 -2.42 3.59 18.64
N TRP A 207 -3.58 4.24 18.76
CA TRP A 207 -3.69 5.70 18.60
C TRP A 207 -2.95 6.46 19.69
N THR A 208 -2.98 6.00 20.94
CA THR A 208 -2.23 6.60 22.05
C THR A 208 -0.72 6.47 21.83
N GLY A 209 -0.25 5.34 21.32
CA GLY A 209 1.15 5.15 20.88
C GLY A 209 1.55 6.08 19.74
N LEU A 210 0.66 6.28 18.77
CA LEU A 210 0.88 7.22 17.67
C LEU A 210 0.90 8.68 18.16
N ALA A 211 0.10 9.04 19.16
CA ALA A 211 0.17 10.34 19.81
C ALA A 211 1.51 10.54 20.55
N ALA A 212 2.07 9.47 21.13
CA ALA A 212 3.42 9.51 21.70
C ALA A 212 4.47 9.78 20.62
N ARG A 213 4.33 9.19 19.42
CA ARG A 213 5.20 9.49 18.27
C ARG A 213 5.08 10.94 17.83
N ALA A 214 3.87 11.49 17.75
CA ALA A 214 3.67 12.91 17.46
C ALA A 214 4.38 13.80 18.50
N ALA A 215 4.30 13.44 19.79
CA ALA A 215 4.93 14.20 20.87
C ALA A 215 6.47 14.12 20.78
N TRP A 216 7.02 12.96 20.43
CA TRP A 216 8.44 12.78 20.16
C TRP A 216 8.93 13.70 19.03
N LEU A 217 8.20 13.73 17.90
CA LEU A 217 8.54 14.56 16.75
C LEU A 217 8.42 16.07 17.06
N ALA A 218 7.50 16.45 17.95
CA ALA A 218 7.39 17.80 18.50
C ALA A 218 8.45 18.12 19.59
N ASN A 219 9.40 17.20 19.84
CA ASN A 219 10.43 17.29 20.88
C ASN A 219 9.88 17.40 22.33
N ASP A 220 8.65 16.94 22.57
CA ASP A 220 8.05 16.85 23.90
C ASP A 220 8.30 15.46 24.51
N ARG A 221 9.52 15.28 24.99
CA ARG A 221 10.04 14.03 25.57
C ARG A 221 9.22 13.54 26.77
N PHE A 222 8.75 14.46 27.62
CA PHE A 222 7.97 14.10 28.81
C PHE A 222 6.58 13.59 28.45
N ARG A 223 5.90 14.30 27.53
CA ARG A 223 4.59 13.88 27.04
C ARG A 223 4.67 12.56 26.28
N CYS A 224 5.71 12.37 25.46
CA CYS A 224 6.00 11.10 24.79
C CYS A 224 6.04 9.93 25.79
N LEU A 225 6.86 10.04 26.85
CA LEU A 225 6.98 8.99 27.87
C LEU A 225 5.65 8.72 28.59
N ARG A 226 4.90 9.77 28.94
CA ARG A 226 3.59 9.62 29.57
C ARG A 226 2.62 8.86 28.67
N LEU A 227 2.53 9.25 27.40
CA LEU A 227 1.63 8.61 26.43
C LEU A 227 2.01 7.16 26.13
N LEU A 228 3.29 6.80 26.10
CA LEU A 228 3.70 5.40 25.99
C LEU A 228 3.26 4.56 27.21
N ARG A 229 3.31 5.13 28.41
CA ARG A 229 2.81 4.47 29.62
C ARG A 229 1.30 4.30 29.58
N ASP A 230 0.60 5.33 29.15
CA ASP A 230 -0.86 5.30 28.99
C ASP A 230 -1.25 4.21 27.98
N ALA A 231 -0.60 4.16 26.81
CA ALA A 231 -0.82 3.13 25.79
C ALA A 231 -0.55 1.71 26.31
N ARG A 232 0.55 1.49 27.06
CA ARG A 232 0.85 0.20 27.70
C ARG A 232 -0.22 -0.19 28.71
N GLY A 233 -0.70 0.76 29.50
CA GLY A 233 -1.77 0.56 30.48
C GLY A 233 -3.10 0.18 29.81
N GLU A 234 -3.47 0.89 28.74
CA GLU A 234 -4.65 0.58 27.93
C GLU A 234 -4.55 -0.83 27.32
N ALA A 235 -3.40 -1.21 26.76
CA ALA A 235 -3.18 -2.53 26.16
C ALA A 235 -3.21 -3.65 27.22
N ALA A 236 -2.60 -3.43 28.39
CA ALA A 236 -2.64 -4.38 29.50
C ALA A 236 -4.06 -4.59 30.04
N ALA A 237 -4.89 -3.54 30.10
CA ALA A 237 -6.29 -3.64 30.49
C ALA A 237 -7.13 -4.50 29.54
N LEU A 238 -6.68 -4.66 28.28
CA LEU A 238 -7.29 -5.52 27.26
C LEU A 238 -6.69 -6.93 27.21
N GLY A 239 -5.75 -7.26 28.11
CA GLY A 239 -5.07 -8.56 28.12
C GLY A 239 -3.99 -8.73 27.04
N ALA A 240 -3.57 -7.65 26.39
CA ALA A 240 -2.51 -7.64 25.38
C ALA A 240 -1.35 -6.71 25.84
N PRO A 241 -0.49 -7.15 26.78
CA PRO A 241 0.46 -6.27 27.49
C PRO A 241 1.65 -5.74 26.66
N GLY A 242 1.60 -5.85 25.33
CA GLY A 242 2.64 -5.34 24.42
C GLY A 242 2.61 -3.82 24.27
N LEU A 243 3.74 -3.25 23.84
CA LEU A 243 3.82 -1.85 23.44
C LEU A 243 3.27 -1.66 22.02
N PRO A 244 2.69 -0.48 21.70
CA PRO A 244 2.30 -0.18 20.33
C PRO A 244 3.54 -0.07 19.43
N PRO A 245 3.44 -0.36 18.12
CA PRO A 245 4.57 -0.31 17.18
C PRO A 245 5.33 1.03 17.16
N SER A 246 4.65 2.13 17.49
CA SER A 246 5.28 3.45 17.60
C SER A 246 6.40 3.51 18.64
N ALA A 247 6.39 2.64 19.67
CA ALA A 247 7.43 2.59 20.70
C ALA A 247 8.78 2.12 20.14
N GLU A 248 8.79 1.16 19.21
CA GLU A 248 10.00 0.67 18.55
C GLU A 248 10.69 1.77 17.74
N ARG A 249 9.91 2.51 16.95
CA ARG A 249 10.45 3.63 16.16
C ARG A 249 10.99 4.77 17.01
N ILE A 250 10.30 5.09 18.11
CA ILE A 250 10.80 6.08 19.08
C ILE A 250 12.12 5.59 19.70
N TRP A 251 12.21 4.30 20.03
CA TRP A 251 13.42 3.69 20.58
C TRP A 251 14.60 3.75 19.62
N GLU A 252 14.38 3.43 18.35
CA GLU A 252 15.38 3.51 17.27
C GLU A 252 15.94 4.94 17.16
N ASP A 253 15.08 5.95 17.15
CA ASP A 253 15.45 7.36 17.05
C ASP A 253 16.02 7.98 18.34
N ALA A 254 15.78 7.34 19.49
CA ALA A 254 16.12 7.89 20.79
C ALA A 254 17.63 7.86 21.09
N ASP A 255 18.13 8.94 21.70
CA ASP A 255 19.46 8.97 22.32
C ASP A 255 19.53 8.05 23.55
N GLU A 256 20.74 7.69 23.99
CA GLU A 256 20.93 6.74 25.10
C GLU A 256 20.31 7.25 26.40
N ALA A 257 20.28 8.56 26.61
CA ALA A 257 19.66 9.16 27.79
C ALA A 257 18.15 8.91 27.81
N PHE A 258 17.47 9.10 26.68
CA PHE A 258 16.03 8.85 26.56
C PHE A 258 15.72 7.35 26.57
N ARG A 259 16.55 6.50 25.95
CA ARG A 259 16.44 5.03 26.08
C ARG A 259 16.51 4.57 27.53
N ALA A 260 17.42 5.15 28.33
CA ALA A 260 17.48 4.87 29.76
C ALA A 260 16.20 5.30 30.50
N LEU A 261 15.59 6.43 30.12
CA LEU A 261 14.29 6.85 30.66
C LEU A 261 13.16 5.90 30.27
N MET A 262 13.10 5.44 29.02
CA MET A 262 12.11 4.46 28.55
C MET A 262 12.22 3.14 29.32
N ARG A 263 13.45 2.62 29.53
CA ARG A 263 13.69 1.42 30.36
C ARG A 263 13.17 1.64 31.79
N ARG A 264 13.53 2.75 32.42
CA ARG A 264 13.09 3.10 33.79
C ARG A 264 11.58 3.25 33.90
N ALA A 265 10.93 3.78 32.87
CA ALA A 265 9.49 3.96 32.82
C ALA A 265 8.75 2.66 32.46
N GLY A 266 9.45 1.57 32.17
CA GLY A 266 8.84 0.31 31.74
C GLY A 266 8.15 0.45 30.39
N VAL A 267 8.70 1.22 29.47
CA VAL A 267 8.15 1.40 28.11
C VAL A 267 9.24 1.22 27.03
N ALA A 268 10.33 0.53 27.37
CA ALA A 268 11.29 0.06 26.39
C ALA A 268 10.71 -1.16 25.64
N PRO A 269 10.87 -1.25 24.31
CA PRO A 269 10.65 -2.48 23.57
C PRO A 269 11.52 -3.61 24.12
N GLU A 270 11.01 -4.85 24.10
CA GLU A 270 11.72 -6.06 24.55
C GLU A 270 12.58 -6.67 23.43
#